data_AF-A0A942KY05-F1
#
_entry.id   AF-A0A942KY05-F1
#
_cell.length_a   1.000
_cell.length_b   1.000
_cell.length_c   1.000
_cell.angle_alpha   90.00
_cell.angle_beta   90.00
_cell.angle_gamma   90.00
#
_symmetry.space_group_name_H-M   'P 1'
#
loop_
_entity.id
_entity.type
_entity.pdbx_description
1 polymer ?
#
loop_
_entity_poly.entity_id
_entity_poly.type
_entity_poly.pdbx_seq_one_letter_code
_entity_poly.pdbx_strand_id
1 'polypeptide(L)'
;MFTASRLAGLDRLTAFLPRAGRDYAALRNLDLAGHPHVSTLSPWLRHRLLTEAEVIDATLRAHPRGAEKFLAEVWWRTYWKGWLELRPGIWGACCQGVQAALNRLAWPHATHGFFRFREAVMG
;
A
#
# COMPACT_ATOMS: atom_id res chain seq x y z
N MET A 1 7.73 7.12 12.59
CA MET A 1 6.27 7.35 12.57
C MET A 1 5.98 8.37 11.47
N PHE A 2 4.96 8.16 10.63
CA PHE A 2 4.64 9.07 9.53
C PHE A 2 3.65 10.16 9.99
N THR A 3 3.92 11.42 9.65
CA THR A 3 3.00 12.53 9.91
C THR A 3 1.95 12.59 8.80
N ALA A 4 0.67 12.43 9.16
CA ALA A 4 -0.45 12.43 8.23
C ALA A 4 -0.83 13.85 7.76
N SER A 5 0.12 14.60 7.20
CA SER A 5 -0.09 15.93 6.62
C SER A 5 0.38 15.99 5.18
N ARG A 6 -0.25 16.86 4.38
CA ARG A 6 0.15 17.10 2.98
C ARG A 6 1.60 17.58 2.89
N LEU A 7 2.01 18.48 3.78
CA LEU A 7 3.38 19.02 3.82
C LEU A 7 4.41 17.90 4.01
N ALA A 8 4.20 17.01 4.99
CA ALA A 8 5.10 15.89 5.23
C ALA A 8 5.19 14.93 4.02
N GLY A 9 4.09 14.76 3.28
CA GLY A 9 4.08 13.97 2.04
C GLY A 9 4.90 14.60 0.93
N LEU A 10 4.82 15.92 0.77
CA LEU A 10 5.64 16.68 -0.18
C LEU A 10 7.12 16.65 0.20
N ASP A 11 7.44 16.87 1.47
CA ASP A 11 8.82 16.79 1.97
C ASP A 11 9.42 15.41 1.71
N ARG A 12 8.64 14.35 1.95
CA ARG A 12 9.05 12.98 1.65
C ARG A 12 9.27 12.74 0.16
N LEU A 13 8.39 13.27 -0.69
CA LEU A 13 8.55 13.19 -2.15
C LEU A 13 9.85 13.88 -2.57
N THR A 14 10.05 15.13 -2.17
CA THR A 14 11.27 15.91 -2.47
C THR A 14 12.53 15.18 -2.01
N ALA A 15 12.53 14.62 -0.81
CA ALA A 15 13.67 13.85 -0.29
C ALA A 15 13.95 12.56 -1.07
N PHE A 16 12.94 11.98 -1.74
CA PHE A 16 13.07 10.78 -2.55
C PHE A 16 13.45 11.07 -4.01
N LEU A 17 13.03 12.21 -4.58
CA LEU A 17 13.21 12.54 -5.99
C LEU A 17 14.62 12.27 -6.53
N PRO A 18 15.74 12.60 -5.84
CA PRO A 18 17.08 12.30 -6.36
C PRO A 18 17.32 10.82 -6.70
N ARG A 19 16.62 9.89 -6.04
CA ARG A 19 16.73 8.44 -6.21
C ARG A 19 15.68 7.83 -7.14
N ALA A 20 14.72 8.61 -7.65
CA ALA A 20 13.57 8.10 -8.40
C ALA A 20 13.90 7.51 -9.79
N GLY A 21 15.09 7.80 -10.32
CA GLY A 21 15.57 7.30 -11.62
C GLY A 21 16.31 5.95 -11.52
N ARG A 22 17.60 5.97 -11.89
CA ARG A 22 18.45 4.77 -11.98
C ARG A 22 18.57 4.00 -10.66
N ASP A 23 18.74 4.69 -9.54
CA ASP A 23 18.89 4.05 -8.23
C ASP A 23 17.64 3.24 -7.86
N TYR A 24 16.45 3.83 -8.04
CA TYR A 24 15.19 3.11 -7.90
C TYR A 24 15.14 1.89 -8.82
N ALA A 25 15.44 2.07 -10.12
CA ALA A 25 15.36 0.99 -11.09
C ALA A 25 16.27 -0.21 -10.74
N ALA A 26 17.49 0.05 -10.25
CA ALA A 26 18.47 -0.96 -9.93
C ALA A 26 18.24 -1.62 -8.55
N LEU A 27 17.78 -0.86 -7.56
CA LEU A 27 17.88 -1.26 -6.15
C LEU A 27 16.53 -1.40 -5.44
N ARG A 28 15.40 -1.08 -6.08
CA ARG A 28 14.05 -1.16 -5.47
C ARG A 28 13.66 -2.53 -4.89
N ASN A 29 14.30 -3.61 -5.36
CA ASN A 29 14.04 -4.97 -4.93
C ASN A 29 14.97 -5.44 -3.80
N LEU A 30 15.96 -4.63 -3.42
CA LEU A 30 16.86 -4.97 -2.32
C LEU A 30 16.19 -4.62 -0.99
N ASP A 31 16.14 -5.60 -0.10
CA ASP A 31 15.67 -5.39 1.27
C ASP A 31 16.81 -4.86 2.14
N LEU A 32 16.91 -3.54 2.21
CA LEU A 32 17.85 -2.82 3.05
C LEU A 32 17.10 -2.11 4.17
N ALA A 33 17.72 -2.05 5.35
CA ALA A 33 17.17 -1.33 6.50
C ALA A 33 16.82 0.12 6.13
N GLY A 34 15.59 0.54 6.45
CA GLY A 34 15.09 1.87 6.13
C GLY A 34 14.63 2.07 4.68
N HIS A 35 14.70 1.03 3.84
CA HIS A 35 14.23 0.99 2.45
C HIS A 35 14.60 2.27 1.63
N PRO A 36 15.89 2.62 1.53
CA PRO A 36 16.34 3.91 0.98
C PRO A 36 15.99 4.11 -0.49
N HIS A 37 15.79 3.02 -1.23
CA HIS A 37 15.54 3.00 -2.67
C HIS A 37 14.06 2.92 -3.04
N VAL A 38 13.15 3.09 -2.09
CA VAL A 38 11.71 3.23 -2.38
C VAL A 38 11.16 4.51 -1.75
N SER A 39 10.10 5.05 -2.34
CA SER A 39 9.58 6.37 -1.97
C SER A 39 8.91 6.41 -0.60
N THR A 40 8.34 5.27 -0.18
CA THR A 40 7.48 5.15 1.02
C THR A 40 6.33 6.16 1.04
N LEU A 41 5.85 6.62 -0.12
CA LEU A 41 4.78 7.62 -0.24
C LEU A 41 3.36 7.05 -0.04
N SER A 42 3.23 5.73 0.12
CA SER A 42 1.94 5.05 0.25
C SER A 42 1.03 5.59 1.36
N PRO A 43 1.51 6.07 2.53
CA PRO A 43 0.64 6.64 3.57
C PRO A 43 -0.09 7.90 3.10
N TRP A 44 0.54 8.74 2.28
CA TRP A 44 -0.08 9.99 1.78
C TRP A 44 -0.93 9.75 0.52
N LEU A 45 -0.47 8.86 -0.38
CA LEU A 45 -1.19 8.51 -1.60
C LEU A 45 -2.53 7.81 -1.31
N ARG A 46 -2.59 6.90 -0.33
CA ARG A 46 -3.84 6.20 0.03
C ARG A 46 -4.94 7.13 0.54
N HIS A 47 -4.54 8.22 1.19
CA HIS A 47 -5.46 9.22 1.76
C HIS A 47 -5.60 10.46 0.86
N ARG A 48 -5.02 10.44 -0.35
CA ARG A 48 -5.08 11.56 -1.31
C ARG A 48 -4.51 12.87 -0.77
N LEU A 49 -3.67 12.82 0.27
CA LEU A 49 -2.91 13.98 0.75
C LEU A 49 -1.82 14.40 -0.23
N LEU A 50 -1.38 13.43 -1.04
CA LEU A 50 -0.54 13.60 -2.22
C LEU A 50 -1.22 12.80 -3.34
N THR A 51 -1.24 13.33 -4.56
CA THR A 51 -1.87 12.68 -5.72
C THR A 51 -0.84 12.01 -6.61
N GLU A 52 -1.26 11.01 -7.39
CA GLU A 52 -0.41 10.37 -8.39
C GLU A 52 0.08 11.38 -9.44
N ALA A 53 -0.77 12.35 -9.83
CA ALA A 53 -0.41 13.39 -10.77
C ALA A 53 0.74 14.29 -10.25
N GLU A 54 0.68 14.72 -8.98
CA GLU A 54 1.76 15.48 -8.35
C GLU A 54 3.08 14.70 -8.32
N VAL A 55 3.01 13.39 -8.02
CA VAL A 55 4.20 12.52 -8.02
C VAL A 55 4.78 12.37 -9.42
N ILE A 56 3.94 12.14 -10.43
CA ILE A 56 4.35 11.98 -11.83
C ILE A 56 5.03 13.26 -12.30
N ASP A 57 4.39 14.42 -12.11
CA ASP A 57 4.91 15.71 -12.54
C ASP A 57 6.25 16.06 -11.87
N ALA A 58 6.34 15.89 -10.55
CA ALA A 58 7.59 16.11 -9.82
C ALA A 58 8.71 15.16 -10.28
N THR A 59 8.38 13.90 -10.55
CA THR A 59 9.34 12.90 -11.05
C THR A 59 9.84 13.26 -12.43
N LEU A 60 8.96 13.62 -13.36
CA LEU A 60 9.33 14.00 -14.73
C LEU A 60 10.17 15.29 -14.76
N ARG A 61 9.88 16.25 -13.86
CA ARG A 61 10.71 17.45 -13.71
C ARG A 61 12.11 17.14 -13.19
N ALA A 62 12.23 16.23 -12.23
CA ALA A 62 13.52 15.83 -11.65
C ALA A 62 14.31 14.88 -12.56
N HIS A 63 13.62 14.00 -13.28
CA HIS A 63 14.17 12.97 -14.16
C HIS A 63 13.41 12.97 -15.49
N PRO A 64 13.77 13.85 -16.44
CA PRO A 64 13.14 13.87 -17.77
C PRO A 64 13.29 12.56 -18.55
N ARG A 65 14.22 11.69 -18.15
CA ARG A 65 14.48 10.34 -18.68
C ARG A 65 14.92 9.41 -17.54
N GLY A 66 14.71 8.10 -17.69
CA GLY A 66 15.30 7.10 -16.78
C GLY A 66 14.53 6.83 -15.49
N ALA A 67 13.30 7.37 -15.36
CA ALA A 67 12.40 7.14 -14.22
C ALA A 67 11.22 6.20 -14.56
N GLU A 68 11.28 5.49 -15.69
CA GLU A 68 10.18 4.67 -16.22
C GLU A 68 9.73 3.60 -15.22
N LYS A 69 10.68 3.00 -14.48
CA LYS A 69 10.37 1.99 -13.46
C LYS A 69 9.58 2.57 -12.29
N PHE A 70 9.91 3.78 -11.83
CA PHE A 70 9.17 4.42 -10.74
C PHE A 70 7.78 4.89 -11.20
N LEU A 71 7.72 5.55 -12.37
CA LEU A 71 6.45 5.98 -12.97
C LEU A 71 5.50 4.80 -13.22
N ALA A 72 6.03 3.64 -13.65
CA ALA A 72 5.25 2.42 -13.81
C ALA A 72 4.54 2.00 -12.52
N GLU A 73 5.19 2.06 -11.36
CA GLU A 73 4.53 1.73 -10.09
C GLU A 73 3.41 2.72 -9.72
N VAL A 74 3.60 4.00 -10.04
CA VAL A 74 2.55 5.01 -9.85
C VAL A 74 1.37 4.73 -10.77
N TRP A 75 1.61 4.36 -12.02
CA TRP A 75 0.54 3.96 -12.95
C TRP A 75 -0.17 2.67 -12.54
N TRP A 76 0.58 1.66 -12.08
CA TRP A 76 0.01 0.41 -11.54
C TRP A 76 -0.99 0.69 -10.43
N ARG A 77 -0.71 1.67 -9.56
CA ARG A 77 -1.64 2.08 -8.51
C ARG A 77 -2.97 2.57 -9.06
N THR A 78 -2.94 3.42 -10.10
CA THR A 78 -4.17 3.94 -10.74
C THR A 78 -4.90 2.84 -11.50
N TYR A 79 -4.17 1.98 -12.21
CA TYR A 79 -4.72 0.84 -12.92
C TYR A 79 -5.48 -0.09 -11.97
N TRP A 80 -4.85 -0.53 -10.87
CA TRP A 80 -5.47 -1.44 -9.90
C TRP A 80 -6.70 -0.83 -9.24
N LYS A 81 -6.66 0.48 -8.96
CA LYS A 81 -7.83 1.19 -8.44
C LYS A 81 -9.01 1.08 -9.42
N GLY A 82 -8.82 1.43 -10.68
CA GLY A 82 -9.89 1.32 -11.70
C GLY A 82 -10.33 -0.12 -11.93
N TRP A 83 -9.40 -1.07 -11.93
CA TRP A 83 -9.71 -2.50 -12.08
C TRP A 83 -10.60 -3.03 -10.96
N LEU A 84 -10.36 -2.59 -9.71
CA LEU A 84 -11.17 -2.92 -8.54
C LEU A 84 -12.53 -2.20 -8.54
N GLU A 85 -12.59 -0.94 -8.97
CA GLU A 85 -13.85 -0.19 -9.10
C GLU A 85 -14.83 -0.87 -10.06
N LEU A 86 -14.32 -1.53 -11.11
CA LEU A 86 -15.13 -2.32 -12.05
C LEU A 86 -15.55 -3.70 -11.52
N ARG A 87 -15.08 -4.13 -10.35
CA ARG A 87 -15.27 -5.48 -9.80
C ARG A 87 -15.64 -5.46 -8.32
N PRO A 88 -16.77 -4.85 -7.94
CA PRO A 88 -17.18 -4.74 -6.53
C PRO A 88 -17.33 -6.11 -5.84
N GLY A 89 -17.64 -7.17 -6.59
CA GLY A 89 -17.76 -8.53 -6.06
C GLY A 89 -16.49 -9.09 -5.42
N ILE A 90 -15.29 -8.62 -5.81
CA ILE A 90 -14.02 -9.08 -5.25
C ILE A 90 -13.92 -8.71 -3.76
N TRP A 91 -14.36 -7.50 -3.39
CA TRP A 91 -14.38 -7.10 -1.99
C TRP A 91 -15.33 -7.97 -1.17
N GLY A 92 -16.53 -8.21 -1.70
CA GLY A 92 -17.51 -9.11 -1.06
C GLY A 92 -16.95 -10.53 -0.85
N ALA A 93 -16.33 -11.10 -1.88
CA ALA A 93 -15.68 -12.41 -1.79
C ALA A 93 -14.54 -12.43 -0.76
N CYS A 94 -13.75 -11.36 -0.68
CA CYS A 94 -12.71 -11.21 0.32
C CYS A 94 -13.30 -11.19 1.75
N CYS A 95 -14.31 -10.37 2.00
CA CYS A 95 -15.00 -10.33 3.31
C CYS A 95 -15.59 -11.69 3.69
N GLN A 96 -16.23 -12.39 2.74
CA GLN A 96 -16.74 -13.74 2.97
C GLN A 96 -15.63 -14.75 3.28
N GLY A 97 -14.51 -14.67 2.56
CA GLY A 97 -13.34 -15.51 2.80
C GLY A 97 -12.72 -15.28 4.18
N VAL A 98 -12.62 -14.01 4.61
CA VAL A 98 -12.18 -13.65 5.96
C VAL A 98 -13.13 -14.23 7.01
N GLN A 99 -14.44 -14.04 6.85
CA GLN A 99 -15.43 -14.58 7.78
C GLN A 99 -15.37 -16.12 7.85
N ALA A 100 -15.22 -16.79 6.71
CA ALA A 100 -15.07 -18.24 6.66
C ALA A 100 -13.79 -18.71 7.38
N ALA A 101 -12.69 -17.98 7.24
CA ALA A 101 -11.45 -18.27 7.96
C ALA A 101 -11.60 -18.08 9.47
N LEU A 102 -12.24 -17.00 9.91
CA LEU A 102 -12.55 -16.77 11.32
C LEU A 102 -13.45 -17.87 11.88
N ASN A 103 -14.50 -18.25 11.16
CA ASN A 103 -15.39 -19.35 11.56
C ASN A 103 -14.63 -20.67 11.69
N ARG A 104 -13.69 -20.99 10.80
CA ARG A 104 -12.85 -22.20 10.89
C ARG A 104 -11.98 -22.21 12.14
N LEU A 105 -11.43 -21.07 12.55
CA LEU A 105 -10.65 -20.96 13.79
C LEU A 105 -11.55 -21.08 15.03
N ALA A 106 -12.77 -20.58 14.97
CA ALA A 106 -13.69 -20.56 16.10
C ALA A 106 -14.44 -21.90 16.32
N TRP A 107 -14.71 -22.65 15.23
CA TRP A 107 -15.51 -23.88 15.25
C TRP A 107 -15.04 -24.96 16.25
N PRO A 108 -13.74 -25.27 16.38
CA PRO A 108 -13.25 -26.25 17.36
C PRO A 108 -13.56 -25.88 18.82
N HIS A 109 -13.68 -24.59 19.13
CA HIS A 109 -14.03 -24.11 20.46
C HIS A 109 -15.55 -24.03 20.69
N ALA A 110 -16.33 -23.94 19.60
CA ALA A 110 -17.79 -23.83 19.64
C ALA A 110 -18.47 -25.15 20.07
N THR A 111 -17.82 -26.30 19.82
CA THR A 111 -18.33 -27.62 20.19
C THR A 111 -18.18 -27.96 21.68
N HIS A 112 -17.42 -27.16 22.44
CA HIS A 112 -17.10 -27.42 23.85
C HIS A 112 -17.92 -26.57 24.84
N GLY A 113 -19.01 -25.93 24.37
CA GLY A 113 -19.89 -25.09 25.18
C GLY A 113 -19.53 -23.59 25.14
N PHE A 114 -20.53 -22.74 25.34
CA PHE A 114 -20.47 -21.28 25.17
C PHE A 114 -19.31 -20.59 25.93
N PHE A 115 -18.99 -21.07 27.14
CA PHE A 115 -17.95 -20.46 27.98
C PHE A 115 -16.53 -20.67 27.42
N ARG A 116 -16.20 -21.88 26.94
CA ARG A 116 -14.88 -22.18 26.32
C ARG A 116 -14.71 -21.47 24.97
N PHE A 117 -15.81 -21.33 24.22
CA PHE A 117 -15.82 -20.53 22.99
C PHE A 117 -15.52 -19.06 23.27
N ARG A 118 -16.15 -18.47 24.28
CA ARG A 118 -15.97 -17.06 24.65
C ARG A 118 -14.54 -16.76 25.09
N GLU A 119 -13.93 -17.62 25.92
CA GLU A 119 -12.53 -17.46 26.35
C GLU A 119 -11.52 -17.57 25.20
N ALA A 120 -11.74 -18.47 24.24
CA ALA A 120 -10.81 -18.69 23.13
C ALA A 120 -10.90 -17.66 21.99
N VAL A 121 -12.04 -16.95 21.85
CA VAL A 121 -12.33 -16.07 20.69
C VAL A 121 -12.36 -14.59 21.07
N MET A 122 -12.71 -14.24 22.32
CA MET A 122 -12.87 -12.84 22.76
C MET A 122 -11.93 -12.41 23.91
N GLY A 123 -11.09 -13.32 24.42
CA GLY A 123 -10.02 -13.01 25.38
C GLY A 123 -8.75 -12.55 24.69
#